data_AF-A0A2N5DPK5-F1
#
_entry.id   AF-A0A2N5DPK5-F1
#
_cell.length_a   1.000
_cell.length_b   1.000
_cell.length_c   1.000
_cell.angle_alpha   90.00
_cell.angle_beta   90.00
_cell.angle_gamma   90.00
#
_symmetry.space_group_name_H-M   'P 1'
#
loop_
_entity.id
_entity.type
_entity.pdbx_description
1 polymer ?
#
loop_
_entity_poly.entity_id
_entity_poly.type
_entity_poly.pdbx_seq_one_letter_code
_entity_poly.pdbx_strand_id
1 'polypeptide(L)'
;MHTLRTLTFTLAAAALAASCTPKPAAKTDPATAPAPVGKDAARQETGALLADLMTPTFTAEQQGRILNMGYFMAASSLCPDLEVDPLKMGRAVDAVLALGPPEQTDAEKAHQRDAVIMFLGMASGAMIGSHADDKTQFCEDAAKVKGGASETHLFAAGAPTDPSTAPAPQTPAKP
;
A
#
# COMPACT_ATOMS: atom_id res chain seq x y z
N MET A 1 66.54 12.78 -18.34
CA MET A 1 65.87 11.47 -18.18
C MET A 1 64.60 11.73 -17.38
N HIS A 2 63.45 11.92 -18.06
CA HIS A 2 62.28 11.00 -18.06
C HIS A 2 61.63 10.82 -16.66
N THR A 3 60.34 11.02 -16.36
CA THR A 3 59.14 11.50 -17.08
C THR A 3 58.06 11.75 -15.99
N LEU A 4 57.27 12.83 -16.08
CA LEU A 4 56.05 13.08 -15.27
C LEU A 4 54.90 12.15 -15.70
N ARG A 5 53.99 11.79 -14.78
CA ARG A 5 52.62 11.37 -15.14
C ARG A 5 51.58 11.74 -14.07
N THR A 6 50.97 12.89 -14.27
CA THR A 6 49.70 13.33 -13.67
C THR A 6 48.62 13.12 -14.74
N LEU A 7 47.54 12.39 -14.44
CA LEU A 7 46.42 12.21 -15.37
C LEU A 7 45.22 13.01 -14.90
N THR A 8 45.13 14.22 -15.45
CA THR A 8 43.95 15.08 -15.44
C THR A 8 43.04 14.64 -16.58
N PHE A 9 41.80 14.22 -16.30
CA PHE A 9 40.80 13.98 -17.33
C PHE A 9 40.18 15.32 -17.75
N THR A 10 40.51 15.77 -18.96
CA THR A 10 39.86 16.89 -19.65
C THR A 10 38.62 16.38 -20.41
N LEU A 11 37.44 16.86 -20.01
CA LEU A 11 36.23 16.78 -20.83
C LEU A 11 36.32 17.88 -21.90
N ALA A 12 36.47 17.49 -23.16
CA ALA A 12 36.45 18.42 -24.29
C ALA A 12 35.00 18.81 -24.63
N ALA A 13 34.76 20.11 -24.73
CA ALA A 13 33.52 20.71 -25.15
C ALA A 13 33.55 21.12 -26.63
N ALA A 14 32.34 21.22 -27.18
CA ALA A 14 31.89 22.05 -28.30
C ALA A 14 32.03 21.50 -29.73
N ALA A 15 30.87 21.16 -30.30
CA ALA A 15 30.51 21.55 -31.66
C ALA A 15 29.23 22.41 -31.62
N LEU A 16 29.38 23.64 -32.09
CA LEU A 16 28.37 24.68 -32.40
C LEU A 16 27.46 24.22 -33.56
N ALA A 17 26.28 24.74 -33.88
CA ALA A 17 25.40 25.80 -33.37
C ALA A 17 24.05 25.64 -34.10
N ALA A 18 22.93 25.83 -33.40
CA ALA A 18 21.67 26.31 -33.97
C ALA A 18 20.80 26.88 -32.85
N SER A 19 20.89 28.21 -32.66
CA SER A 19 19.84 29.09 -32.12
C SER A 19 18.90 28.52 -31.04
N CYS A 20 19.27 28.65 -29.76
CA CYS A 20 18.32 28.74 -28.63
C CYS A 20 19.00 29.51 -27.49
N THR A 21 18.81 30.83 -27.44
CA THR A 21 19.03 31.59 -26.21
C THR A 21 18.11 31.01 -25.13
N PRO A 22 18.61 30.61 -23.95
CA PRO A 22 17.74 30.25 -22.85
C PRO A 22 17.04 31.53 -22.40
N LYS A 23 15.77 31.69 -22.78
CA LYS A 23 14.86 32.59 -22.09
C LYS A 23 14.88 32.16 -20.62
N PRO A 24 15.16 33.05 -19.65
CA PRO A 24 15.07 32.68 -18.25
C PRO A 24 13.65 32.15 -18.02
N ALA A 25 13.56 30.88 -17.67
CA ALA A 25 12.29 30.25 -17.35
C ALA A 25 11.68 31.06 -16.22
N ALA A 26 10.58 31.75 -16.53
CA ALA A 26 9.71 32.29 -15.50
C ALA A 26 9.40 31.15 -14.54
N LYS A 27 9.62 31.40 -13.25
CA LYS A 27 9.17 30.51 -12.17
C LYS A 27 7.70 30.21 -12.45
N THR A 28 7.45 29.01 -12.95
CA THR A 28 6.08 28.51 -13.02
C THR A 28 5.83 28.08 -11.60
N ASP A 29 5.06 28.88 -10.86
CA ASP A 29 4.55 28.44 -9.56
C ASP A 29 3.95 27.04 -9.75
N PRO A 30 4.23 26.08 -8.84
CA PRO A 30 3.65 24.76 -8.97
C PRO A 30 2.14 24.94 -9.02
N ALA A 31 1.54 24.58 -10.16
CA ALA A 31 0.11 24.64 -10.35
C ALA A 31 -0.52 23.87 -9.19
N THR A 32 -1.16 24.60 -8.28
CA THR A 32 -1.84 24.01 -7.14
C THR A 32 -2.98 23.19 -7.74
N ALA A 33 -2.89 21.86 -7.64
CA ALA A 33 -3.97 20.98 -8.06
C ALA A 33 -5.26 21.44 -7.36
N PRO A 34 -6.38 21.56 -8.07
CA PRO A 34 -7.64 21.97 -7.44
C PRO A 34 -7.98 21.01 -6.29
N ALA A 35 -8.45 21.57 -5.19
CA ALA A 35 -8.90 20.77 -4.06
C ALA A 35 -10.00 19.79 -4.51
N PRO A 36 -10.00 18.54 -4.01
CA PRO A 36 -11.04 17.59 -4.38
C PRO A 36 -12.40 18.08 -3.90
N VAL A 37 -13.44 17.69 -4.63
CA VAL A 37 -14.83 18.07 -4.37
C VAL A 37 -15.73 16.84 -4.35
N GLY A 38 -16.88 16.93 -3.66
CA GLY A 38 -17.87 15.86 -3.64
C GLY A 38 -17.33 14.54 -3.04
N LYS A 39 -17.54 13.42 -3.75
CA LYS A 39 -17.15 12.08 -3.28
C LYS A 39 -15.64 11.94 -3.05
N ASP A 40 -14.81 12.63 -3.83
CA ASP A 40 -13.36 12.56 -3.70
C ASP A 40 -12.88 13.28 -2.42
N ALA A 41 -13.54 14.38 -2.05
CA ALA A 41 -13.28 15.05 -0.77
C ALA A 41 -13.68 14.15 0.41
N ALA A 42 -14.87 13.53 0.36
CA ALA A 42 -15.34 12.62 1.40
C ALA A 42 -14.42 11.38 1.57
N ARG A 43 -13.89 10.84 0.46
CA ARG A 43 -12.89 9.76 0.49
C ARG A 43 -11.59 10.20 1.13
N GLN A 44 -11.11 11.39 0.79
CA GLN A 44 -9.89 11.96 1.40
C GLN A 44 -10.08 12.20 2.90
N GLU A 45 -11.20 12.78 3.31
CA GLU A 45 -11.54 13.01 4.72
C GLU A 45 -11.63 11.69 5.50
N THR A 46 -12.27 10.66 4.93
CA THR A 46 -12.36 9.33 5.55
C THR A 46 -10.97 8.71 5.72
N GLY A 47 -10.11 8.82 4.70
CA GLY A 47 -8.72 8.35 4.77
C GLY A 47 -7.89 9.09 5.82
N ALA A 48 -8.03 10.41 5.90
CA ALA A 48 -7.36 11.23 6.91
C ALA A 48 -7.82 10.87 8.33
N LEU A 49 -9.13 10.72 8.54
CA LEU A 49 -9.69 10.31 9.82
C LEU A 49 -9.15 8.94 10.26
N LEU A 50 -9.08 7.96 9.34
CA LEU A 50 -8.51 6.65 9.63
C LEU A 50 -7.04 6.74 10.04
N ALA A 51 -6.23 7.52 9.33
CA ALA A 51 -4.82 7.73 9.67
C ALA A 51 -4.65 8.40 11.05
N ASP A 52 -5.46 9.42 11.34
CA ASP A 52 -5.46 10.10 12.64
C ASP A 52 -5.80 9.15 13.78
N LEU A 53 -6.82 8.29 13.61
CA LEU A 53 -7.21 7.30 14.61
C LEU A 53 -6.13 6.24 14.86
N MET A 54 -5.30 5.94 13.86
CA MET A 54 -4.23 4.94 13.96
C MET A 54 -2.93 5.49 14.54
N THR A 55 -2.72 6.79 14.46
CA THR A 55 -1.48 7.47 14.87
C THR A 55 -1.03 7.17 16.31
N PRO A 56 -1.93 7.02 17.31
CA PRO A 56 -1.52 6.65 18.67
C PRO A 56 -0.89 5.25 18.79
N THR A 57 -1.16 4.35 17.85
CA THR A 57 -0.79 2.92 17.95
C THR A 57 0.20 2.48 16.88
N PHE A 58 0.17 3.11 15.70
CA PHE A 58 0.90 2.67 14.52
C PHE A 58 1.76 3.78 13.92
N THR A 59 2.97 3.41 13.50
CA THR A 59 3.80 4.26 12.64
C THR A 59 3.13 4.49 11.29
N ALA A 60 3.51 5.54 10.56
CA ALA A 60 2.99 5.81 9.22
C ALA A 60 3.19 4.62 8.24
N GLU A 61 4.30 3.88 8.37
CA GLU A 61 4.53 2.68 7.57
C GLU A 61 3.53 1.57 7.92
N GLN A 62 3.30 1.31 9.20
CA GLN A 62 2.31 0.33 9.66
C GLN A 62 0.89 0.73 9.21
N GLN A 63 0.55 2.02 9.30
CA GLN A 63 -0.72 2.56 8.81
C GLN A 63 -0.91 2.25 7.32
N GLY A 64 0.07 2.58 6.48
CA GLY A 64 0.01 2.31 5.04
C GLY A 64 -0.19 0.83 4.72
N ARG A 65 0.46 -0.07 5.47
CA ARG A 65 0.30 -1.53 5.30
C ARG A 65 -1.10 -2.00 5.70
N ILE A 66 -1.65 -1.50 6.80
CA ILE A 66 -3.01 -1.83 7.26
C ILE A 66 -4.06 -1.31 6.27
N LEU A 67 -3.93 -0.08 5.78
CA LEU A 67 -4.82 0.49 4.76
C LEU A 67 -4.77 -0.34 3.46
N ASN A 68 -3.57 -0.76 3.04
CA ASN A 68 -3.41 -1.62 1.87
C ASN A 68 -4.08 -2.99 2.07
N MET A 69 -3.89 -3.64 3.22
CA MET A 69 -4.63 -4.87 3.53
C MET A 69 -6.14 -4.67 3.52
N GLY A 70 -6.63 -3.54 4.05
CA GLY A 70 -8.04 -3.15 4.02
C GLY A 70 -8.59 -3.04 2.59
N TYR A 71 -7.82 -2.51 1.64
CA TYR A 71 -8.16 -2.50 0.22
C TYR A 71 -8.38 -3.92 -0.34
N PHE A 72 -7.44 -4.85 -0.09
CA PHE A 72 -7.56 -6.23 -0.58
C PHE A 72 -8.76 -6.96 0.04
N MET A 73 -9.03 -6.74 1.33
CA MET A 73 -10.22 -7.30 2.00
C MET A 73 -11.52 -6.74 1.41
N ALA A 74 -11.58 -5.44 1.14
CA ALA A 74 -12.74 -4.80 0.51
C ALA A 74 -12.94 -5.31 -0.92
N ALA A 75 -11.86 -5.42 -1.71
CA ALA A 75 -11.89 -6.00 -3.04
C ALA A 75 -12.39 -7.44 -3.03
N SER A 76 -11.93 -8.28 -2.10
CA SER A 76 -12.42 -9.65 -1.98
C SER A 76 -13.87 -9.76 -1.53
N SER A 77 -14.36 -8.77 -0.78
CA SER A 77 -15.77 -8.73 -0.35
C SER A 77 -16.71 -8.26 -1.45
N LEU A 78 -16.25 -7.33 -2.30
CA LEU A 78 -17.07 -6.74 -3.36
C LEU A 78 -16.97 -7.54 -4.67
N CYS A 79 -15.80 -8.03 -5.04
CA CYS A 79 -15.51 -8.53 -6.37
C CYS A 79 -15.49 -10.07 -6.39
N PRO A 80 -16.43 -10.72 -7.09
CA PRO A 80 -16.59 -12.19 -7.03
C PRO A 80 -15.34 -12.99 -7.39
N ASP A 81 -14.51 -12.50 -8.32
CA ASP A 81 -13.35 -13.22 -8.85
C ASP A 81 -12.03 -12.91 -8.11
N LEU A 82 -12.11 -12.12 -7.05
CA LEU A 82 -10.95 -11.72 -6.25
C LEU A 82 -11.08 -12.33 -4.86
N GLU A 83 -10.14 -13.21 -4.52
CA GLU A 83 -10.05 -13.79 -3.19
C GLU A 83 -8.71 -13.45 -2.58
N VAL A 84 -8.72 -13.05 -1.30
CA VAL A 84 -7.50 -12.87 -0.53
C VAL A 84 -6.89 -14.23 -0.19
N ASP A 85 -5.60 -14.39 -0.46
CA ASP A 85 -4.83 -15.54 0.02
C ASP A 85 -4.60 -15.42 1.54
N PRO A 86 -5.11 -16.36 2.35
CA PRO A 86 -5.02 -16.26 3.81
C PRO A 86 -3.58 -16.33 4.32
N LEU A 87 -2.69 -17.04 3.62
CA LEU A 87 -1.28 -17.13 4.01
C LEU A 87 -0.53 -15.84 3.68
N LYS A 88 -0.84 -15.20 2.54
CA LYS A 88 -0.29 -13.87 2.22
C LYS A 88 -0.80 -12.81 3.21
N MET A 89 -2.09 -12.85 3.55
CA MET A 89 -2.66 -11.94 4.55
C MET A 89 -2.03 -12.13 5.92
N GLY A 90 -1.86 -13.38 6.38
CA GLY A 90 -1.16 -13.68 7.64
C GLY A 90 0.26 -13.10 7.68
N ARG A 91 1.04 -13.31 6.61
CA ARG A 91 2.38 -12.71 6.49
C ARG A 91 2.37 -11.19 6.47
N ALA A 92 1.36 -10.57 5.84
CA ALA A 92 1.23 -9.12 5.82
C ALA A 92 0.93 -8.55 7.22
N VAL A 93 0.07 -9.22 8.00
CA VAL A 93 -0.19 -8.89 9.41
C VAL A 93 1.09 -9.04 10.24
N ASP A 94 1.80 -10.17 10.11
CA ASP A 94 3.04 -10.39 10.84
C ASP A 94 4.11 -9.34 10.48
N ALA A 95 4.18 -8.92 9.21
CA ALA A 95 5.08 -7.85 8.78
C ALA A 95 4.74 -6.49 9.41
N VAL A 96 3.45 -6.18 9.66
CA VAL A 96 3.07 -4.98 10.42
C VAL A 96 3.53 -5.08 11.86
N LEU A 97 3.33 -6.23 12.50
CA LEU A 97 3.71 -6.45 13.91
C LEU A 97 5.24 -6.44 14.09
N ALA A 98 6.00 -6.91 13.10
CA ALA A 98 7.46 -6.91 13.12
C ALA A 98 8.09 -5.51 13.04
N LEU A 99 7.34 -4.49 12.59
CA LEU A 99 7.79 -3.09 12.56
C LEU A 99 7.61 -2.37 13.92
N GLY A 100 6.98 -3.02 14.89
CA GLY A 100 6.85 -2.47 16.24
C GLY A 100 8.19 -2.43 16.99
N PRO A 101 8.25 -1.76 18.15
CA PRO A 101 9.44 -1.73 18.98
C PRO A 101 9.94 -3.15 19.31
N PRO A 102 11.26 -3.40 19.30
CA PRO A 102 11.81 -4.75 19.51
C PRO A 102 11.59 -5.27 20.94
N GLU A 103 11.45 -4.37 21.93
CA GLU A 103 11.29 -4.72 23.35
C GLU A 103 9.84 -4.55 23.84
N GLN A 104 8.87 -5.05 23.08
CA GLN A 104 7.48 -5.13 23.54
C GLN A 104 7.26 -6.34 24.46
N THR A 105 6.56 -6.11 25.56
CA THR A 105 5.97 -7.15 26.40
C THR A 105 4.93 -7.96 25.61
N ASP A 106 4.61 -9.17 26.08
CA ASP A 106 3.59 -10.00 25.43
C ASP A 106 2.20 -9.34 25.44
N ALA A 107 1.90 -8.54 26.46
CA ALA A 107 0.66 -7.77 26.54
C ALA A 107 0.60 -6.66 25.48
N GLU A 108 1.70 -5.95 25.23
CA GLU A 108 1.79 -4.93 24.18
C GLU A 108 1.67 -5.54 22.79
N LYS A 109 2.32 -6.69 22.55
CA LYS A 109 2.17 -7.43 21.28
C LYS A 109 0.74 -7.88 21.04
N ALA A 110 0.07 -8.39 22.09
CA ALA A 110 -1.34 -8.77 22.01
C ALA A 110 -2.23 -7.56 21.70
N HIS A 111 -2.03 -6.45 22.41
CA HIS A 111 -2.74 -5.20 22.15
C HIS A 111 -2.53 -4.69 20.72
N GLN A 112 -1.29 -4.71 20.23
CA GLN A 112 -0.97 -4.29 18.87
C GLN A 112 -1.65 -5.20 17.83
N ARG A 113 -1.69 -6.52 18.06
CA ARG A 113 -2.40 -7.47 17.20
C ARG A 113 -3.91 -7.20 17.18
N ASP A 114 -4.53 -6.97 18.33
CA ASP A 114 -5.95 -6.65 18.41
C ASP A 114 -6.27 -5.34 17.70
N ALA A 115 -5.41 -4.33 17.86
CA ALA A 115 -5.51 -3.07 17.15
C ALA A 115 -5.39 -3.26 15.62
N VAL A 116 -4.46 -4.09 15.14
CA VAL A 116 -4.34 -4.40 13.70
C VAL A 116 -5.65 -4.97 13.16
N ILE A 117 -6.25 -5.93 13.87
CA ILE A 117 -7.53 -6.56 13.46
C ILE A 117 -8.66 -5.52 13.42
N MET A 118 -8.76 -4.68 14.44
CA MET A 118 -9.77 -3.62 14.51
C MET A 118 -9.64 -2.65 13.32
N PHE A 119 -8.44 -2.12 13.08
CA PHE A 119 -8.21 -1.15 12.01
C PHE A 119 -8.27 -1.77 10.62
N LEU A 120 -7.98 -3.06 10.46
CA LEU A 120 -8.26 -3.80 9.23
C LEU A 120 -9.77 -3.82 8.92
N GLY A 121 -10.61 -4.08 9.93
CA GLY A 121 -12.06 -4.01 9.80
C GLY A 121 -12.55 -2.61 9.42
N MET A 122 -12.02 -1.57 10.07
CA MET A 122 -12.37 -0.18 9.74
C MET A 122 -11.91 0.22 8.34
N ALA A 123 -10.67 -0.09 7.97
CA ALA A 123 -10.12 0.24 6.66
C ALA A 123 -10.89 -0.46 5.53
N SER A 124 -11.18 -1.75 5.68
CA SER A 124 -11.99 -2.49 4.71
C SER A 124 -13.42 -1.97 4.63
N GLY A 125 -14.07 -1.66 5.76
CA GLY A 125 -15.40 -1.05 5.78
C GLY A 125 -15.45 0.32 5.10
N ALA A 126 -14.45 1.17 5.34
CA ALA A 126 -14.32 2.47 4.69
C ALA A 126 -14.15 2.34 3.17
N MET A 127 -13.35 1.37 2.71
CA MET A 127 -13.20 1.07 1.29
C MET A 127 -14.50 0.53 0.67
N ILE A 128 -15.20 -0.38 1.35
CA ILE A 128 -16.49 -0.89 0.90
C ILE A 128 -17.50 0.24 0.74
N GLY A 129 -17.62 1.10 1.76
CA GLY A 129 -18.53 2.25 1.72
C GLY A 129 -18.16 3.26 0.64
N SER A 130 -16.86 3.53 0.47
CA SER A 130 -16.35 4.45 -0.55
C SER A 130 -16.58 3.96 -1.97
N HIS A 131 -16.73 2.65 -2.16
CA HIS A 131 -16.85 2.01 -3.47
C HIS A 131 -18.19 1.30 -3.72
N ALA A 132 -19.19 1.51 -2.85
CA ALA A 132 -20.50 0.90 -3.00
C ALA A 132 -21.20 1.32 -4.30
N ASP A 133 -21.07 2.59 -4.69
CA ASP A 133 -21.74 3.16 -5.87
C ASP A 133 -20.96 2.97 -7.19
N ASP A 134 -19.65 2.66 -7.13
CA ASP A 134 -18.77 2.48 -8.30
C ASP A 134 -18.09 1.11 -8.34
N LYS A 135 -18.78 0.11 -7.75
CA LYS A 135 -18.32 -1.26 -7.59
C LYS A 135 -17.67 -1.86 -8.85
N THR A 136 -18.25 -1.66 -10.03
CA THR A 136 -17.69 -2.18 -11.30
C THR A 136 -16.29 -1.66 -11.56
N GLN A 137 -16.11 -0.34 -11.47
CA GLN A 137 -14.81 0.31 -11.68
C GLN A 137 -13.79 -0.16 -10.62
N PHE A 138 -14.21 -0.22 -9.35
CA PHE A 138 -13.37 -0.71 -8.27
C PHE A 138 -12.87 -2.15 -8.52
N CYS A 139 -13.74 -3.04 -9.00
CA CYS A 139 -13.36 -4.41 -9.32
C CYS A 139 -12.44 -4.52 -10.53
N GLU A 140 -12.64 -3.71 -11.57
CA GLU A 140 -11.72 -3.64 -12.71
C GLU A 140 -10.33 -3.17 -12.29
N ASP A 141 -10.25 -2.17 -11.41
CA ASP A 141 -8.97 -1.66 -10.90
C ASP A 141 -8.29 -2.67 -9.99
N ALA A 142 -9.04 -3.34 -9.11
CA ALA A 142 -8.50 -4.40 -8.26
C ALA A 142 -8.00 -5.61 -9.06
N ALA A 143 -8.67 -5.97 -10.16
CA ALA A 143 -8.20 -7.02 -11.06
C ALA A 143 -6.85 -6.69 -11.70
N LYS A 144 -6.56 -5.42 -12.00
CA LYS A 144 -5.25 -5.00 -12.52
C LYS A 144 -4.13 -5.21 -11.48
N VAL A 145 -4.44 -5.05 -10.19
CA VAL A 145 -3.47 -5.28 -9.09
C VAL A 145 -3.12 -6.77 -8.94
N LYS A 146 -4.03 -7.69 -9.29
CA LYS A 146 -3.75 -9.15 -9.31
C LYS A 146 -2.61 -9.53 -10.26
N GLY A 147 -2.35 -8.74 -11.31
CA GLY A 147 -1.22 -8.91 -12.23
C GLY A 147 0.07 -8.17 -11.82
N GLY A 148 0.07 -7.48 -10.68
CA GLY A 148 1.23 -6.74 -10.16
C GLY A 148 2.28 -7.66 -9.52
N ALA A 149 3.31 -7.05 -8.90
CA ALA A 149 4.38 -7.81 -8.24
C ALA A 149 3.84 -8.77 -7.17
N SER A 150 4.22 -10.04 -7.25
CA SER A 150 3.80 -11.13 -6.34
C SER A 150 4.02 -10.83 -4.86
N GLU A 151 5.04 -10.01 -4.58
CA GLU A 151 5.48 -9.62 -3.25
C GLU A 151 4.50 -8.69 -2.52
N THR A 152 3.65 -7.96 -3.26
CA THR A 152 2.82 -6.88 -2.71
C THR A 152 1.31 -7.08 -2.88
N HIS A 153 0.87 -7.95 -3.80
CA HIS A 153 -0.55 -8.27 -3.92
C HIS A 153 -0.97 -9.43 -3.01
N LEU A 154 -2.14 -9.28 -2.35
CA LEU A 154 -2.63 -10.26 -1.39
C LEU A 154 -3.62 -11.27 -1.98
N PHE A 155 -3.95 -11.17 -3.27
CA PHE A 155 -4.85 -12.11 -3.92
C PHE A 155 -4.24 -13.50 -4.12
N ALA A 156 -5.11 -14.52 -4.06
CA ALA A 156 -4.80 -15.91 -4.38
C ALA A 156 -4.51 -16.10 -5.88
N ALA A 157 -3.60 -17.04 -6.17
CA ALA A 157 -3.32 -17.48 -7.52
C ALA A 157 -4.36 -18.55 -7.91
N GLY A 158 -5.42 -18.14 -8.62
CA GLY A 158 -6.46 -19.06 -9.07
C GLY A 158 -7.85 -18.43 -9.14
N ALA A 159 -8.83 -19.28 -9.48
CA ALA A 159 -10.23 -18.99 -9.25
C ALA A 159 -10.53 -19.07 -7.74
N PRO A 160 -11.51 -18.30 -7.24
CA PRO A 160 -11.89 -18.34 -5.84
C PRO A 160 -12.21 -19.78 -5.39
N THR A 161 -11.66 -20.19 -4.25
CA THR A 161 -12.01 -21.42 -3.58
C THR A 161 -13.35 -21.28 -2.88
N ASP A 162 -14.25 -22.26 -3.09
CA ASP A 162 -15.50 -22.32 -2.34
C ASP A 162 -15.17 -22.47 -0.84
N PRO A 163 -15.62 -21.56 0.05
CA PRO A 163 -15.35 -21.66 1.48
C PRO A 163 -15.84 -22.97 2.10
N SER A 164 -16.80 -23.67 1.46
CA SER A 164 -17.22 -25.01 1.86
C SER A 164 -16.15 -26.10 1.64
N THR A 165 -15.04 -25.79 0.97
CA THR A 165 -13.93 -26.72 0.69
C THR A 165 -12.67 -26.45 1.53
N ALA A 166 -12.70 -25.43 2.40
CA ALA A 166 -11.59 -25.14 3.29
C ALA A 166 -11.32 -26.32 4.25
N PRO A 167 -10.05 -26.75 4.44
CA PRO A 167 -9.72 -27.80 5.41
C PRO A 167 -10.18 -27.39 6.81
N ALA A 168 -10.95 -28.26 7.47
CA ALA A 168 -11.38 -28.02 8.85
C ALA A 168 -10.15 -27.82 9.76
N PRO A 169 -10.19 -26.88 10.72
CA PRO A 169 -9.12 -26.71 11.69
C PRO A 169 -8.83 -28.03 12.41
N GLN A 170 -7.59 -28.52 12.30
CA GLN A 170 -7.19 -29.72 13.01
C GLN A 170 -7.25 -29.43 14.52
N THR A 171 -8.14 -30.12 15.23
CA THR A 171 -8.18 -30.06 16.69
C THR A 171 -6.87 -30.65 17.22
N PRO A 172 -6.09 -29.93 18.04
CA PRO A 172 -4.88 -30.49 18.62
C PRO A 172 -5.21 -31.76 19.39
N ALA A 173 -4.46 -32.83 19.14
CA ALA A 173 -4.58 -34.06 19.92
C ALA A 173 -4.30 -33.75 21.39
N LYS A 174 -5.26 -34.10 22.25
CA LYS A 174 -5.15 -33.94 23.70
C LYS A 174 -4.02 -34.87 24.21
N PRO A 175 -3.13 -34.38 25.10
CA PRO A 175 -2.10 -35.22 25.73
C PRO A 175 -2.71 -36.30 26.63
#